data_AF-A0AAV2IF27-F1
#
_entry.id   AF-A0AAV2IF27-F1
#
_cell.length_a   1.000
_cell.length_b   1.000
_cell.length_c   1.000
_cell.angle_alpha   90.00
_cell.angle_beta   90.00
_cell.angle_gamma   90.00
#
_symmetry.space_group_name_H-M   'P 1'
#
loop_
_entity.id
_entity.type
_entity.pdbx_description
1 polymer ?
#
loop_
_entity_poly.entity_id
_entity_poly.type
_entity_poly.pdbx_seq_one_letter_code
_entity_poly.pdbx_strand_id
1 'polypeptide(L)'
;MAVVTLALITDKIETSLLSSCESVVDLLVISTKFAIAKKDSKISAEDLLIALRELCRNGDIRRELVTTKRFEIILSALSSETLHVVDAALKLLVVLASDKDNQRNTKCFGIVKKKVEELGNTGDKSIVPDAKRVMWQIKE
;
A
#
# COMPACT_ATOMS: atom_id res chain seq x y z
N MET A 1 -4.91 -12.66 -15.31
CA MET A 1 -3.47 -12.43 -15.03
C MET A 1 -3.12 -12.36 -13.53
N ALA A 2 -4.04 -12.03 -12.61
CA ALA A 2 -3.73 -11.92 -11.18
C ALA A 2 -3.30 -13.23 -10.47
N VAL A 3 -3.70 -14.40 -10.98
CA VAL A 3 -3.40 -15.72 -10.38
C VAL A 3 -1.92 -16.12 -10.57
N VAL A 4 -1.29 -15.69 -11.66
CA VAL A 4 0.11 -16.04 -11.98
C VAL A 4 1.09 -15.30 -11.08
N THR A 5 0.79 -14.06 -10.71
CA THR A 5 1.61 -13.27 -9.79
C THR A 5 1.62 -13.87 -8.37
N LEU A 6 0.50 -14.46 -7.93
CA LEU A 6 0.40 -15.06 -6.60
C LEU A 6 1.18 -16.38 -6.45
N ALA A 7 1.24 -17.19 -7.50
CA ALA A 7 1.99 -18.45 -7.53
C ALA A 7 3.52 -18.21 -7.51
N LEU A 8 3.99 -17.11 -8.11
CA LEU A 8 5.41 -16.72 -8.08
C LEU A 8 5.86 -16.14 -6.73
N ILE A 9 4.90 -15.67 -5.93
CA ILE A 9 5.13 -15.10 -4.60
C ILE A 9 5.30 -16.20 -3.54
N THR A 10 4.54 -17.29 -3.64
CA THR A 10 4.52 -18.38 -2.65
C THR A 10 5.82 -19.17 -2.59
N ASP A 11 6.54 -19.29 -3.71
CA ASP A 11 7.79 -20.04 -3.82
C ASP A 11 9.00 -19.36 -3.14
N LYS A 12 8.85 -18.11 -2.66
CA LYS A 12 9.95 -17.29 -2.11
C LYS A 12 9.70 -16.71 -0.73
N ILE A 13 8.52 -16.92 -0.19
CA ILE A 13 8.19 -16.53 1.19
C ILE A 13 8.59 -17.70 2.08
N GLU A 14 9.39 -17.46 3.12
CA GLU A 14 9.69 -18.48 4.12
C GLU A 14 8.37 -19.12 4.59
N THR A 15 8.31 -20.45 4.60
CA THR A 15 7.11 -21.21 4.98
C THR A 15 6.58 -20.87 6.38
N SER A 16 7.43 -20.31 7.25
CA SER A 16 7.08 -19.75 8.57
C SER A 16 6.20 -18.49 8.52
N LEU A 17 6.28 -17.70 7.45
CA LEU A 17 5.42 -16.53 7.23
C LEU A 17 4.04 -16.95 6.69
N LEU A 18 4.00 -18.01 5.87
CA LEU A 18 2.77 -18.58 5.31
C LEU A 18 1.85 -19.19 6.37
N SER A 19 2.40 -19.72 7.48
CA SER A 19 1.58 -20.26 8.58
C SER A 19 0.74 -19.21 9.33
N SER A 20 0.97 -17.92 9.06
CA SER A 20 0.18 -16.79 9.60
C SER A 20 -0.72 -16.11 8.56
N CYS A 21 -0.72 -16.58 7.32
CA CYS A 21 -1.58 -16.05 6.26
C CYS A 21 -2.98 -16.65 6.34
N GLU A 22 -3.93 -15.91 6.87
CA GLU A 22 -5.35 -16.29 6.87
C GLU A 22 -6.04 -15.94 5.52
N SER A 23 -5.38 -15.13 4.68
CA SER A 23 -5.94 -14.65 3.42
C SER A 23 -4.87 -14.35 2.35
N VAL A 24 -5.30 -14.31 1.08
CA VAL A 24 -4.51 -13.82 -0.07
C VAL A 24 -4.02 -12.39 0.14
N VAL A 25 -4.75 -11.59 0.92
CA VAL A 25 -4.38 -10.22 1.27
C VAL A 25 -3.17 -10.21 2.20
N ASP A 26 -3.14 -11.08 3.21
CA ASP A 26 -2.00 -11.20 4.13
C ASP A 26 -0.72 -11.61 3.40
N LEU A 27 -0.85 -12.56 2.46
CA LEU A 27 0.27 -12.97 1.62
C LEU A 27 0.86 -11.78 0.85
N LEU A 28 0.00 -10.99 0.20
CA LEU A 28 0.44 -9.81 -0.56
C LEU A 28 1.03 -8.72 0.32
N VAL A 29 0.47 -8.50 1.51
CA VAL A 29 1.01 -7.55 2.50
C VAL A 29 2.41 -8.00 2.94
N ILE A 30 2.59 -9.26 3.33
CA ILE A 30 3.90 -9.78 3.74
C ILE A 30 4.91 -9.68 2.59
N SER A 31 4.51 -10.06 1.38
CA SER A 31 5.33 -9.97 0.17
C SER A 31 5.82 -8.55 -0.09
N THR A 32 4.90 -7.59 0.00
CA THR A 32 5.19 -6.18 -0.26
C THR A 32 6.16 -5.64 0.79
N LYS A 33 5.99 -6.03 2.06
CA LYS A 33 6.88 -5.60 3.16
C LYS A 33 8.28 -6.13 2.94
N PHE A 34 8.39 -7.38 2.52
CA PHE A 34 9.66 -8.00 2.18
C PHE A 34 10.32 -7.36 0.96
N ALA A 35 9.57 -7.06 -0.10
CA ALA A 35 10.09 -6.41 -1.30
C ALA A 35 10.57 -4.97 -1.03
N ILE A 36 9.90 -4.24 -0.14
CA ILE A 36 10.36 -2.91 0.32
C ILE A 36 11.68 -3.05 1.11
N ALA A 37 11.79 -4.07 1.95
CA ALA A 37 12.98 -4.28 2.78
C ALA A 37 14.19 -4.85 2.01
N LYS A 38 13.97 -5.76 1.06
CA LYS A 38 15.01 -6.36 0.22
C LYS A 38 14.99 -5.72 -1.17
N LYS A 39 15.87 -4.74 -1.36
CA LYS A 39 16.11 -4.01 -2.63
C LYS A 39 16.46 -4.91 -3.84
N ASP A 40 16.74 -6.20 -3.62
CA ASP A 40 17.19 -7.19 -4.63
C ASP A 40 16.13 -8.29 -4.92
N SER A 41 14.86 -7.95 -4.69
CA SER A 41 13.73 -8.82 -4.97
C SER A 41 13.46 -8.89 -6.48
N LYS A 42 13.34 -10.10 -7.06
CA LYS A 42 12.88 -10.28 -8.47
C LYS A 42 11.47 -9.74 -8.72
N ILE A 43 10.70 -9.44 -7.67
CA ILE A 43 9.37 -8.84 -7.74
C ILE A 43 9.48 -7.43 -7.16
N SER A 44 9.14 -6.41 -7.94
CA SER A 44 9.23 -5.04 -7.45
C SER A 44 8.15 -4.78 -6.39
N ALA A 45 8.47 -3.96 -5.38
CA ALA A 45 7.46 -3.51 -4.40
C ALA A 45 6.33 -2.72 -5.08
N GLU A 46 6.62 -2.04 -6.19
CA GLU A 46 5.64 -1.34 -7.02
C GLU A 46 4.59 -2.30 -7.58
N ASP A 47 4.99 -3.42 -8.20
CA ASP A 47 4.07 -4.40 -8.79
C ASP A 47 3.12 -4.99 -7.72
N LEU A 48 3.62 -5.20 -6.51
CA LEU A 48 2.83 -5.73 -5.40
C LEU A 48 1.84 -4.69 -4.86
N LEU A 49 2.23 -3.41 -4.77
CA LEU A 49 1.33 -2.31 -4.43
C LEU A 49 0.24 -2.11 -5.48
N ILE A 50 0.58 -2.27 -6.77
CA ILE A 50 -0.39 -2.25 -7.87
C ILE A 50 -1.37 -3.42 -7.71
N ALA A 51 -0.89 -4.63 -7.45
CA ALA A 51 -1.76 -5.78 -7.22
C ALA A 51 -2.71 -5.58 -6.03
N LEU A 52 -2.20 -5.03 -4.91
CA LEU A 52 -3.02 -4.66 -3.75
C LEU A 52 -4.09 -3.62 -4.10
N ARG A 53 -3.74 -2.61 -4.92
CA ARG A 53 -4.70 -1.59 -5.39
C ARG A 53 -5.82 -2.21 -6.22
N GLU A 54 -5.50 -3.15 -7.11
CA GLU A 54 -6.51 -3.83 -7.91
C GLU A 54 -7.44 -4.69 -7.06
N LEU A 55 -6.94 -5.32 -5.99
CA LEU A 55 -7.79 -6.03 -5.02
C LEU A 55 -8.69 -5.10 -4.21
N CYS A 56 -8.25 -3.87 -3.92
CA CYS A 56 -9.06 -2.85 -3.23
C CYS A 56 -10.26 -2.32 -4.04
N ARG A 57 -10.46 -2.80 -5.28
CA ARG A 57 -11.76 -2.66 -5.97
C ARG A 57 -12.87 -3.38 -5.21
N ASN A 58 -12.53 -4.46 -4.50
CA ASN A 58 -13.43 -5.10 -3.55
C ASN A 58 -13.52 -4.26 -2.26
N GLY A 59 -14.73 -3.83 -1.91
CA GLY A 59 -14.99 -2.98 -0.74
C GLY A 59 -14.63 -3.63 0.59
N ASP A 60 -14.76 -4.96 0.70
CA ASP A 60 -14.40 -5.68 1.93
C ASP A 60 -12.89 -5.68 2.14
N ILE A 61 -12.13 -6.04 1.09
CA ILE A 61 -10.65 -5.99 1.12
C ILE A 61 -10.16 -4.57 1.39
N ARG A 62 -10.79 -3.58 0.76
CA ARG A 62 -10.47 -2.17 0.94
C ARG A 62 -10.64 -1.70 2.39
N ARG A 63 -11.67 -2.18 3.10
CA ARG A 63 -11.87 -1.90 4.54
C ARG A 63 -10.86 -2.66 5.41
N GLU A 64 -10.62 -3.92 5.08
CA GLU A 64 -9.69 -4.78 5.81
C GLU A 64 -8.23 -4.28 5.75
N LEU A 65 -7.83 -3.66 4.63
CA LEU A 65 -6.48 -3.13 4.45
C LEU A 65 -6.18 -1.90 5.33
N VAL A 66 -7.23 -1.19 5.79
CA VAL A 66 -7.13 -0.02 6.66
C VAL A 66 -7.09 -0.41 8.15
N THR A 67 -7.05 -1.71 8.46
CA THR A 67 -6.73 -2.17 9.82
C THR A 67 -5.27 -1.84 10.18
N THR A 68 -5.02 -1.51 11.45
CA THR A 68 -3.74 -0.96 11.92
C THR A 68 -2.53 -1.80 11.50
N LYS A 69 -2.62 -3.14 11.56
CA LYS A 69 -1.51 -4.05 11.21
C LYS A 69 -1.17 -4.03 9.72
N ARG A 70 -2.18 -4.00 8.84
CA ARG A 70 -1.97 -4.08 7.39
C ARG A 70 -1.66 -2.73 6.77
N PHE A 71 -2.11 -1.64 7.39
CA PHE A 71 -1.89 -0.28 6.92
C PHE A 71 -0.44 0.21 7.09
N GLU A 72 0.32 -0.35 8.03
CA GLU A 72 1.75 -0.04 8.25
C GLU A 72 2.60 -0.21 6.98
N ILE A 73 2.16 -1.07 6.06
CA ILE A 73 2.87 -1.29 4.81
C ILE A 73 2.85 -0.09 3.88
N ILE A 74 1.73 0.64 3.89
CA ILE A 74 1.55 1.84 3.09
C ILE A 74 2.44 2.94 3.65
N LEU A 75 2.52 3.05 4.98
CA LEU A 75 3.42 3.99 5.65
C LEU A 75 4.90 3.68 5.35
N SER A 76 5.23 2.40 5.25
CA SER A 76 6.57 1.93 4.88
C SER A 76 6.88 2.25 3.42
N ALA A 77 5.92 2.02 2.51
CA ALA A 77 6.05 2.32 1.09
C ALA A 77 6.17 3.83 0.81
N LEU A 78 5.40 4.67 1.52
CA LEU A 78 5.54 6.14 1.48
C LEU A 78 6.90 6.64 2.01
N SER A 79 7.60 5.83 2.77
CA SER A 79 8.94 6.12 3.30
C SER A 79 10.07 5.62 2.41
N SER A 80 9.74 4.99 1.28
CA SER A 80 10.72 4.40 0.39
C SER A 80 11.58 5.48 -0.27
N GLU A 81 12.87 5.20 -0.45
CA GLU A 81 13.78 6.00 -1.27
C GLU A 81 13.45 5.88 -2.77
N THR A 82 12.64 4.89 -3.16
CA THR A 82 12.25 4.64 -4.55
C THR A 82 10.96 5.38 -4.89
N LEU A 83 11.06 6.42 -5.72
CA LEU A 83 9.92 7.25 -6.14
C LEU A 83 8.76 6.46 -6.73
N HIS A 84 9.02 5.42 -7.54
CA HIS A 84 7.97 4.58 -8.12
C HIS A 84 7.17 3.81 -7.04
N VAL A 85 7.81 3.43 -5.93
CA VAL A 85 7.14 2.77 -4.80
C VAL A 85 6.28 3.77 -4.03
N VAL A 86 6.77 5.01 -3.86
CA VAL A 86 6.01 6.10 -3.24
C VAL A 86 4.78 6.44 -4.10
N ASP A 87 4.94 6.57 -5.41
CA ASP A 87 3.85 6.83 -6.36
C ASP A 87 2.78 5.72 -6.32
N ALA A 88 3.19 4.45 -6.36
CA ALA A 88 2.27 3.32 -6.23
C ALA A 88 1.52 3.31 -4.89
N ALA A 89 2.20 3.67 -3.79
CA ALA A 89 1.59 3.79 -2.47
C ALA A 89 0.57 4.94 -2.41
N LEU A 90 0.87 6.09 -3.02
CA LEU A 90 -0.06 7.22 -3.12
C LEU A 90 -1.30 6.83 -3.94
N LYS A 91 -1.13 6.14 -5.07
CA LYS A 91 -2.26 5.65 -5.89
C LYS A 91 -3.12 4.62 -5.15
N LEU A 92 -2.51 3.75 -4.35
CA LEU A 92 -3.24 2.86 -3.45
C LEU A 92 -4.02 3.67 -2.40
N LEU A 93 -3.40 4.68 -1.79
CA LEU A 93 -4.06 5.56 -0.82
C LEU A 93 -5.26 6.30 -1.40
N VAL A 94 -5.21 6.75 -2.65
CA VAL A 94 -6.37 7.38 -3.32
C VAL A 94 -7.56 6.40 -3.37
N VAL A 95 -7.30 5.11 -3.64
CA VAL A 95 -8.35 4.09 -3.65
C VAL A 95 -8.89 3.87 -2.24
N LEU A 96 -8.01 3.77 -1.24
CA LEU A 96 -8.44 3.56 0.15
C LEU A 96 -9.21 4.75 0.71
N ALA A 97 -8.77 5.98 0.42
CA ALA A 97 -9.39 7.22 0.86
C ALA A 97 -10.68 7.54 0.08
N SER A 98 -10.98 6.85 -1.03
CA SER A 98 -12.27 6.98 -1.70
C SER A 98 -13.43 6.35 -0.91
N ASP A 99 -13.13 5.49 0.07
CA ASP A 99 -14.11 4.84 0.92
C ASP A 99 -14.40 5.68 2.17
N LYS A 100 -15.67 6.03 2.38
CA LYS A 100 -16.09 6.86 3.52
C LYS A 100 -15.89 6.17 4.86
N ASP A 101 -15.98 4.85 4.92
CA ASP A 101 -15.76 4.11 6.17
C ASP A 101 -14.28 4.14 6.55
N ASN A 102 -13.40 4.10 5.55
CA ASN A 102 -11.96 4.22 5.74
C ASN A 102 -11.55 5.63 6.19
N GLN A 103 -12.16 6.68 5.64
CA GLN A 103 -11.91 8.07 6.07
C GLN A 103 -12.16 8.26 7.57
N ARG A 104 -13.10 7.52 8.17
CA ARG A 104 -13.39 7.56 9.61
C ARG A 104 -12.29 6.92 10.47
N ASN A 105 -11.37 6.16 9.88
CA ASN A 105 -10.22 5.59 10.58
C ASN A 105 -9.11 6.63 10.75
N THR A 106 -9.36 7.58 11.65
CA THR A 106 -8.51 8.75 11.91
C THR A 106 -7.10 8.39 12.38
N LYS A 107 -6.91 7.22 13.02
CA LYS A 107 -5.57 6.76 13.44
C LYS A 107 -4.67 6.49 12.24
N CYS A 108 -5.17 5.78 11.23
CA CYS A 108 -4.39 5.41 10.05
C CYS A 108 -4.19 6.64 9.15
N PHE A 109 -5.27 7.37 8.88
CA PHE A 109 -5.22 8.51 7.97
C PHE A 109 -4.58 9.77 8.57
N GLY A 110 -4.56 9.94 9.89
CA GLY A 110 -3.85 11.04 10.55
C GLY A 110 -2.33 10.97 10.33
N ILE A 111 -1.73 9.77 10.42
CA ILE A 111 -0.30 9.57 10.16
C ILE A 111 0.00 9.76 8.68
N VAL A 112 -0.87 9.26 7.79
CA VAL A 112 -0.74 9.45 6.34
C VAL A 112 -0.82 10.92 5.96
N LYS A 113 -1.74 11.69 6.55
CA LYS A 113 -1.90 13.11 6.27
C LYS A 113 -0.58 13.87 6.41
N LYS A 114 0.11 13.69 7.55
CA LYS A 114 1.41 14.33 7.80
C LYS A 114 2.46 13.94 6.75
N LYS A 115 2.53 12.64 6.42
CA LYS A 115 3.55 12.12 5.50
C LYS A 115 3.28 12.52 4.04
N VAL A 116 2.01 12.56 3.64
CA VAL A 116 1.60 13.01 2.32
C VAL A 116 1.78 14.53 2.18
N GLU A 117 1.59 15.30 3.24
CA GLU A 117 1.89 16.74 3.27
C GLU A 117 3.39 17.01 3.07
N GLU A 118 4.26 16.25 3.76
CA GLU A 118 5.71 16.29 3.54
C GLU A 118 6.07 15.98 2.07
N LEU A 119 5.48 14.92 1.50
CA LEU A 119 5.66 14.54 0.09
C LEU A 119 5.09 15.56 -0.90
N GLY A 120 4.01 16.27 -0.55
CA GLY A 120 3.45 17.33 -1.38
C GLY A 120 4.33 18.58 -1.49
N ASN A 121 5.26 18.75 -0.53
CA ASN A 121 6.18 19.87 -0.44
C ASN A 121 7.57 19.58 -1.05
N THR A 122 7.86 18.34 -1.45
CA THR A 122 9.16 17.96 -2.06
C THR A 122 9.37 18.53 -3.47
N GLY A 123 8.35 19.12 -4.09
CA GLY A 123 8.42 19.74 -5.41
C GLY A 123 8.44 18.75 -6.58
N ASP A 124 8.36 17.44 -6.31
CA ASP A 124 8.36 16.41 -7.34
C ASP A 124 7.04 16.35 -8.10
N LYS A 125 7.06 16.76 -9.37
CA LYS A 125 5.88 16.87 -10.24
C LYS A 125 5.18 15.54 -10.49
N SER A 126 5.85 14.40 -10.29
CA SER A 126 5.27 13.07 -10.52
C SER A 126 4.30 12.66 -9.42
N ILE A 127 4.65 12.90 -8.15
CA ILE A 127 3.90 12.44 -6.97
C ILE A 127 2.97 13.51 -6.39
N VAL A 128 3.25 14.80 -6.62
CA VAL A 128 2.48 15.92 -6.06
C VAL A 128 0.98 15.88 -6.41
N PRO A 129 0.55 15.54 -7.64
CA PRO A 129 -0.88 15.46 -7.97
C PRO A 129 -1.62 14.42 -7.15
N ASP A 130 -1.04 13.22 -7.00
CA ASP A 130 -1.65 12.13 -6.25
C ASP A 130 -1.59 12.39 -4.74
N ALA A 131 -0.51 12.99 -4.22
CA ALA A 131 -0.44 13.46 -2.84
C ALA A 131 -1.54 14.47 -2.51
N LYS A 132 -1.75 15.48 -3.38
CA LYS A 132 -2.85 16.45 -3.22
C LYS A 132 -4.23 15.79 -3.29
N ARG A 133 -4.40 14.79 -4.16
CA ARG A 133 -5.66 14.05 -4.28
C ARG A 133 -5.99 13.28 -3.01
N VAL A 134 -4.99 12.62 -2.41
CA VAL A 134 -5.13 11.94 -1.10
C VAL A 134 -5.52 12.95 -0.02
N MET A 135 -4.81 14.09 0.08
CA MET A 135 -5.13 15.14 1.06
C MET A 135 -6.54 15.71 0.90
N TRP A 136 -7.04 15.84 -0.34
CA TRP A 136 -8.40 16.29 -0.60
C TRP A 136 -9.47 15.27 -0.19
N GLN A 137 -9.16 13.97 -0.25
CA GLN A 137 -10.09 12.90 0.12
C GLN A 137 -10.13 12.66 1.64
N ILE A 138 -9.03 12.92 2.35
CA ILE A 138 -8.95 12.86 3.82
C ILE A 138 -9.43 14.21 4.42
N LYS A 139 -10.56 14.74 3.94
CA LYS A 139 -11.18 15.94 4.50
C LYS A 139 -11.75 15.66 5.90
N GLU A 140 -11.64 16.68 6.75
CA GLU A 140 -11.98 16.76 8.19
C GLU A 140 -13.12 15.86 8.69
#